data_AF-A0A951QD04-F1
#
_entry.id   AF-A0A951QD04-F1
#
_cell.length_a   1.000
_cell.length_b   1.000
_cell.length_c   1.000
_cell.angle_alpha   90.00
_cell.angle_beta   90.00
_cell.angle_gamma   90.00
#
_symmetry.space_group_name_H-M   'P 1'
#
loop_
_entity.id
_entity.type
_entity.pdbx_description
1 polymer ?
#
loop_
_entity_poly.entity_id
_entity_poly.type
_entity_poly.pdbx_seq_one_letter_code
_entity_poly.pdbx_strand_id
1 'polypeptide(L)'
;MNPKQDPVTMPPKDDNMEQISLRLPKPALRRLEEIAERRNVDRATMIRMAVERGLPGLLQEESVEVEYENKQLVNEKLKLSISRLKQGKAPDDI
;
A
#
# COMPACT_ATOMS: atom_id res chain seq x y z
N MET A 1 43.29 -38.32 4.31
CA MET A 1 42.14 -37.66 4.96
C MET A 1 41.73 -36.49 4.07
N ASN A 2 40.55 -36.54 3.44
CA ASN A 2 40.00 -35.42 2.69
C ASN A 2 38.79 -34.88 3.46
N PRO A 3 38.68 -33.57 3.70
CA PRO A 3 37.49 -33.01 4.31
C PRO A 3 36.34 -33.05 3.29
N LYS A 4 35.23 -33.68 3.68
CA LYS A 4 33.97 -33.66 2.92
C LYS A 4 33.47 -32.22 2.92
N GLN A 5 33.34 -31.62 1.74
CA GLN A 5 32.62 -30.37 1.55
C GLN A 5 31.15 -30.63 1.85
N ASP A 6 30.58 -29.93 2.81
CA ASP A 6 29.15 -29.92 3.04
C ASP A 6 28.45 -29.41 1.76
N PRO A 7 27.35 -30.05 1.33
CA PRO A 7 26.61 -29.58 0.18
C PRO A 7 26.06 -28.19 0.48
N VAL A 8 26.45 -27.21 -0.35
CA VAL A 8 25.85 -25.88 -0.36
C VAL A 8 24.36 -26.06 -0.63
N THR A 9 23.53 -26.00 0.41
CA THR A 9 22.09 -25.92 0.28
C THR A 9 21.77 -24.60 -0.40
N MET A 10 21.50 -24.65 -1.71
CA MET A 10 20.87 -23.53 -2.41
C MET A 10 19.55 -23.21 -1.68
N PRO A 11 19.26 -21.95 -1.37
CA PRO A 11 17.95 -21.59 -0.82
C PRO A 11 16.85 -22.05 -1.80
N PRO A 12 15.71 -22.55 -1.28
CA PRO A 12 14.60 -22.95 -2.13
C PRO A 12 14.18 -21.75 -2.98
N LYS A 13 14.09 -21.94 -4.30
CA LYS A 13 13.43 -20.96 -5.15
C LYS A 13 11.96 -20.98 -4.76
N ASP A 14 11.47 -19.88 -4.18
CA ASP A 14 10.04 -19.66 -3.98
C ASP A 14 9.37 -19.57 -5.36
N ASP A 15 9.05 -20.72 -5.95
CA ASP A 15 8.33 -20.86 -7.22
C ASP A 15 6.81 -20.67 -7.07
N ASN A 16 6.35 -19.97 -6.02
CA ASN A 16 4.94 -19.62 -5.84
C ASN A 16 4.62 -18.29 -6.54
N MET A 17 4.72 -18.27 -7.87
CA MET A 17 4.05 -17.23 -8.65
C MET A 17 2.56 -17.53 -8.72
N GLU A 18 1.76 -16.90 -7.86
CA GLU A 18 0.31 -16.96 -7.95
C GLU A 18 -0.17 -16.41 -9.29
N GLN A 19 -0.98 -17.19 -10.01
CA GLN A 19 -1.56 -16.77 -11.28
C GLN A 19 -2.82 -15.94 -11.01
N ILE A 20 -2.71 -14.62 -11.20
CA ILE A 20 -3.82 -13.68 -11.00
C ILE A 20 -4.41 -13.29 -12.35
N SER A 21 -5.74 -13.37 -12.48
CA SER A 21 -6.47 -12.88 -13.66
C SER A 21 -7.06 -11.49 -13.38
N LEU A 22 -6.67 -10.50 -14.18
CA LEU A 22 -7.11 -9.11 -14.04
C LEU A 22 -7.99 -8.69 -15.23
N ARG A 23 -9.05 -7.94 -14.95
CA ARG A 23 -9.87 -7.29 -15.99
C ARG A 23 -9.52 -5.81 -16.05
N LEU A 24 -9.06 -5.36 -17.21
CA LEU A 24 -8.72 -3.97 -17.47
C LEU A 24 -9.66 -3.36 -18.51
N PRO A 25 -10.02 -2.06 -18.40
CA PRO A 25 -10.66 -1.34 -19.49
C PRO A 25 -9.79 -1.39 -20.76
N LYS A 26 -10.42 -1.55 -21.93
CA LYS A 26 -9.71 -1.64 -23.23
C LYS A 26 -8.65 -0.54 -23.44
N PRO A 27 -8.91 0.75 -23.11
CA PRO A 27 -7.90 1.79 -23.27
C PRO A 27 -6.67 1.59 -22.38
N ALA A 28 -6.86 1.08 -21.17
CA ALA A 28 -5.78 0.82 -20.22
C ALA A 28 -4.94 -0.38 -20.65
N LEU A 29 -5.58 -1.45 -21.14
CA LEU A 29 -4.88 -2.61 -21.69
C LEU A 29 -3.99 -2.22 -22.88
N ARG A 30 -4.52 -1.43 -23.81
CA ARG A 30 -3.76 -0.95 -24.97
C ARG A 30 -2.54 -0.13 -24.55
N ARG A 31 -2.71 0.80 -23.60
CA ARG A 31 -1.57 1.58 -23.07
C ARG A 31 -0.52 0.70 -22.39
N LEU A 32 -0.96 -0.30 -21.62
CA LEU A 32 -0.07 -1.25 -20.98
C LEU A 32 0.76 -2.01 -22.02
N GLU A 33 0.12 -2.49 -23.09
CA GLU A 33 0.77 -3.21 -24.19
C GLU A 33 1.79 -2.32 -24.92
N GLU A 34 1.41 -1.10 -25.28
CA GLU A 34 2.31 -0.14 -25.95
C GLU A 34 3.55 0.20 -25.09
N ILE A 35 3.39 0.33 -23.77
CA ILE A 35 4.52 0.63 -22.87
C ILE A 35 5.39 -0.61 -22.66
N ALA A 36 4.78 -1.79 -22.52
CA ALA A 36 5.49 -3.05 -22.38
C ALA A 36 6.38 -3.32 -23.59
N GLU A 37 5.85 -3.11 -24.80
CA GLU A 37 6.57 -3.26 -26.05
C GLU A 37 7.74 -2.26 -26.15
N ARG A 38 7.50 -0.97 -25.87
CA ARG A 38 8.57 0.06 -25.88
C ARG A 38 9.71 -0.23 -24.92
N ARG A 39 9.43 -0.92 -23.81
CA ARG A 39 10.41 -1.25 -22.77
C ARG A 39 10.96 -2.66 -22.88
N ASN A 40 10.52 -3.42 -23.90
CA ASN A 40 10.91 -4.81 -24.14
C ASN A 40 10.74 -5.70 -22.90
N VAL A 41 9.59 -5.58 -22.23
CA VAL A 41 9.23 -6.37 -21.05
C VAL A 41 7.82 -6.91 -21.22
N ASP A 42 7.50 -8.00 -20.50
CA ASP A 42 6.15 -8.57 -20.55
C ASP A 42 5.13 -7.75 -19.75
N ARG A 43 3.84 -8.00 -20.03
CA ARG A 43 2.71 -7.31 -19.39
C ARG A 43 2.68 -7.49 -17.87
N ALA A 44 2.98 -8.68 -17.35
CA ALA A 44 2.94 -8.97 -15.92
C ALA A 44 4.06 -8.22 -15.19
N THR A 45 5.26 -8.16 -15.79
CA THR A 45 6.38 -7.36 -15.31
C THR A 45 6.04 -5.87 -15.28
N MET A 46 5.38 -5.34 -16.32
CA MET A 46 4.92 -3.94 -16.31
C MET A 46 3.87 -3.66 -15.24
N ILE A 47 2.92 -4.57 -15.01
CA ILE A 47 1.93 -4.43 -13.94
C ILE A 47 2.62 -4.43 -12.57
N ARG A 48 3.57 -5.35 -12.34
CA ARG A 48 4.36 -5.37 -11.08
C ARG A 48 5.08 -4.05 -10.84
N MET A 49 5.79 -3.54 -11.86
CA MET A 49 6.48 -2.25 -11.75
C MET A 49 5.52 -1.08 -11.48
N ALA A 50 4.32 -1.10 -12.07
CA ALA A 50 3.32 -0.06 -11.84
C ALA A 50 2.77 -0.10 -10.41
N VAL A 51 2.53 -1.31 -9.88
CA VAL A 51 2.08 -1.54 -8.51
C VAL A 51 3.16 -1.13 -7.50
N GLU A 52 4.41 -1.57 -7.68
CA GLU A 52 5.52 -1.21 -6.79
C GLU A 52 5.76 0.30 -6.70
N ARG A 53 5.56 1.02 -7.81
CA ARG A 53 5.73 2.48 -7.87
C ARG A 53 4.50 3.25 -7.41
N GLY A 54 3.30 2.71 -7.62
CA GLY A 54 2.03 3.37 -7.33
C GLY A 54 1.53 3.14 -5.90
N LEU A 55 1.81 1.96 -5.31
CA LEU A 55 1.39 1.60 -3.95
C LEU A 55 1.89 2.59 -2.89
N PRO A 56 3.16 3.04 -2.89
CA PRO A 56 3.61 3.99 -1.87
C PRO A 56 2.80 5.29 -1.87
N GLY A 57 2.38 5.78 -3.05
CA GLY A 57 1.56 6.98 -3.16
C GLY A 57 0.14 6.76 -2.62
N LEU A 58 -0.49 5.63 -2.97
CA LEU A 58 -1.83 5.28 -2.48
C LEU A 58 -1.86 5.10 -0.96
N LEU A 59 -0.86 4.40 -0.40
CA LEU A 59 -0.73 4.20 1.04
C LEU A 59 -0.47 5.51 1.77
N GLN A 60 0.28 6.42 1.16
CA GLN A 60 0.53 7.75 1.72
C GLN A 60 -0.75 8.61 1.70
N GLU A 61 -1.51 8.61 0.61
CA GLU A 61 -2.80 9.33 0.53
C GLU A 61 -3.79 8.83 1.59
N GLU A 62 -3.93 7.51 1.75
CA GLU A 62 -4.79 6.90 2.78
C GLU A 62 -4.34 7.30 4.19
N SER A 63 -3.03 7.31 4.46
CA SER A 63 -2.51 7.75 5.76
C SER A 63 -2.81 9.23 6.06
N VAL A 64 -2.73 10.11 5.05
CA VAL A 64 -3.00 11.53 5.18
C VAL A 64 -4.49 11.79 5.39
N GLU A 65 -5.36 11.05 4.70
CA GLU A 65 -6.81 11.13 4.88
C GLU A 65 -7.23 10.70 6.29
N VAL A 66 -6.70 9.57 6.78
CA VAL A 66 -6.93 9.10 8.16
C VAL A 66 -6.39 10.08 9.21
N GLU A 67 -5.22 10.70 8.97
CA GLU A 67 -4.70 11.74 9.87
C GLU A 67 -5.58 12.99 9.89
N TYR A 68 -6.14 13.37 8.75
CA TYR A 68 -7.01 14.53 8.62
C TYR A 68 -8.33 14.33 9.37
N GLU A 69 -8.98 13.17 9.18
CA GLU A 69 -10.20 12.80 9.91
C GLU A 69 -9.97 12.77 11.42
N ASN A 70 -8.85 12.18 11.88
CA ASN A 70 -8.49 12.16 13.29
C ASN A 70 -8.27 13.57 13.85
N LYS A 71 -7.60 14.47 13.12
CA LYS A 71 -7.43 15.87 13.54
C LYS A 71 -8.75 16.63 13.61
N GLN A 72 -9.68 16.37 12.70
CA GLN A 72 -11.02 16.97 12.77
C GLN A 72 -11.78 16.48 14.01
N LEU A 73 -11.78 15.16 14.26
CA LEU A 73 -12.48 14.57 15.39
C LEU A 73 -11.91 15.02 16.74
N VAL A 74 -10.58 15.16 16.85
CA VAL A 74 -9.92 15.76 18.02
C VAL A 74 -10.31 17.22 18.20
N ASN A 75 -10.36 18.01 17.12
CA ASN A 75 -10.80 19.40 17.19
C ASN A 75 -12.26 19.55 17.63
N GLU A 76 -13.15 18.69 17.14
CA GLU A 76 -14.55 18.68 17.57
C GLU A 76 -14.70 18.32 19.04
N LYS A 77 -13.99 17.28 19.50
CA LYS A 77 -13.96 16.92 20.93
C LYS A 77 -13.41 18.05 21.79
N LEU A 78 -12.33 18.71 21.39
CA LEU A 78 -11.78 19.87 22.09
C LEU A 78 -12.79 21.02 22.15
N LYS A 79 -13.47 21.35 21.05
CA LYS A 79 -14.52 22.39 21.02
C LYS A 79 -15.68 22.05 21.95
N LEU A 80 -16.12 20.79 21.97
CA LEU A 80 -17.17 20.30 22.86
C LEU A 80 -16.74 20.41 24.34
N SER A 81 -15.52 19.97 24.69
CA SER A 81 -15.00 20.09 26.05
C SER A 81 -14.85 21.55 26.49
N ILE A 82 -14.34 22.43 25.62
CA ILE A 82 -14.27 23.88 25.90
C ILE A 82 -15.66 24.48 26.11
N SER A 83 -16.63 24.11 25.27
CA SER A 83 -18.02 24.57 25.39
C SER A 83 -18.65 24.10 26.71
N ARG A 84 -18.42 22.85 27.12
CA ARG A 84 -18.90 22.30 28.38
C ARG A 84 -18.27 22.96 29.60
N LEU A 85 -16.94 23.20 29.56
CA LEU A 85 -16.23 23.96 30.61
C LEU A 85 -16.78 25.38 30.76
N LYS A 86 -17.04 26.08 29.65
CA LYS A 86 -17.70 27.41 29.66
C LYS A 86 -19.10 27.37 30.26
N GLN A 87 -19.79 26.23 30.17
CA GLN A 87 -21.12 26.01 30.74
C GLN A 87 -21.09 25.48 32.19
N GLY A 88 -19.91 25.32 32.80
CA GLY A 88 -19.76 24.79 34.16
C GLY A 88 -20.10 23.30 34.30
N LYS A 89 -20.10 22.54 33.19
CA LYS A 89 -20.31 21.09 33.19
C LYS A 89 -18.94 20.39 33.18
N ALA A 90 -18.71 19.46 34.11
CA ALA A 90 -17.47 18.69 34.17
C ALA A 90 -17.31 17.81 32.91
N PRO A 91 -16.07 17.57 32.44
CA PRO A 91 -15.81 16.61 31.37
C PRO A 91 -16.18 15.19 31.83
N ASP A 92 -16.65 14.35 30.89
CA ASP A 92 -17.03 12.98 31.20
C ASP A 92 -15.77 12.20 31.67
N ASP A 93 -15.86 11.55 32.84
CA ASP A 93 -14.84 10.63 33.34
C ASP A 93 -14.71 9.45 32.36
N ILE A 94 -13.51 9.28 31.79
CA ILE A 94 -13.11 8.12 30.97
C ILE A 94 -12.38 7.13 31.86
#